data_AF-A0A969S4M8-F1
#
_entry.id   AF-A0A969S4M8-F1
#
_cell.length_a   1.000
_cell.length_b   1.000
_cell.length_c   1.000
_cell.angle_alpha   90.00
_cell.angle_beta   90.00
_cell.angle_gamma   90.00
#
_symmetry.space_group_name_H-M   'P 1'
#
loop_
_entity.id
_entity.type
_entity.pdbx_description
1 polymer ?
#
loop_
_entity_poly.entity_id
_entity_poly.type
_entity_poly.pdbx_seq_one_letter_code
_entity_poly.pdbx_strand_id
1 'polypeptide(L)'
;MIQSDKIHPDPVRFSNLWYVVAEAEGHCRVLTAQQLASHADLEDEEEMPTLECWGPFSSQGEAIAKCADLIRSGKCKANLQR
;
A
#
# COMPACT_ATOMS: atom_id res chain seq x y z
N MET A 1 -13.02 -16.40 -39.99
CA MET A 1 -12.02 -16.67 -38.94
C MET A 1 -12.15 -15.57 -37.92
N ILE A 2 -13.02 -15.80 -36.94
CA ILE A 2 -13.34 -14.82 -35.89
C ILE A 2 -12.30 -15.09 -34.80
N GLN A 3 -11.30 -14.23 -34.66
CA GLN A 3 -10.33 -14.36 -33.57
C GLN A 3 -11.08 -14.12 -32.26
N SER A 4 -11.23 -15.20 -31.51
CA SER A 4 -11.80 -15.22 -30.17
C SER A 4 -11.09 -14.21 -29.29
N ASP A 5 -11.85 -13.21 -28.86
CA ASP A 5 -11.62 -12.42 -27.66
C ASP A 5 -11.28 -13.41 -26.52
N LYS A 6 -9.98 -13.57 -26.24
CA LYS A 6 -9.52 -14.27 -25.05
C LYS A 6 -9.79 -13.36 -23.88
N ILE A 7 -11.01 -13.47 -23.36
CA ILE A 7 -11.35 -13.05 -22.00
C ILE A 7 -10.45 -13.89 -21.10
N HIS A 8 -9.28 -13.33 -20.77
CA HIS A 8 -8.48 -13.80 -19.66
C HIS A 8 -9.36 -13.64 -18.42
N PRO A 9 -9.48 -14.65 -17.55
CA PRO A 9 -10.06 -14.44 -16.24
C PRO A 9 -9.12 -13.49 -15.50
N ASP A 10 -9.43 -12.19 -15.55
CA ASP A 10 -8.82 -11.17 -14.71
C ASP A 10 -8.93 -11.69 -13.28
N PRO A 11 -7.82 -12.03 -12.59
CA PRO A 11 -7.89 -12.56 -11.25
C PRO A 11 -8.34 -11.42 -10.34
N VAL A 12 -9.66 -11.35 -10.18
CA VAL A 12 -10.39 -10.74 -9.07
C VAL A 12 -9.94 -9.31 -8.76
N ARG A 13 -10.76 -8.34 -9.14
CA ARG A 13 -10.63 -6.89 -8.92
C ARG A 13 -10.60 -6.44 -7.43
N PHE A 14 -9.82 -7.09 -6.58
CA PHE A 14 -9.39 -6.60 -5.27
C PHE A 14 -7.89 -6.23 -5.24
N SER A 15 -7.21 -6.35 -6.38
CA SER A 15 -5.74 -6.28 -6.54
C SER A 15 -5.17 -4.89 -6.88
N ASN A 16 -6.00 -3.85 -6.91
CA ASN A 16 -5.57 -2.47 -7.21
C ASN A 16 -5.75 -1.49 -6.05
N LEU A 17 -5.96 -1.98 -4.82
CA LEU A 17 -6.04 -1.12 -3.65
C LEU A 17 -4.65 -0.91 -3.06
N TRP A 18 -4.31 0.36 -2.86
CA TRP A 18 -3.01 0.79 -2.34
C TRP A 18 -3.16 1.37 -0.94
N TYR A 19 -2.14 1.19 -0.13
CA TYR A 19 -2.09 1.62 1.25
C TYR A 19 -0.74 2.29 1.51
N VAL A 20 -0.72 3.22 2.44
CA VAL A 20 0.49 3.84 2.96
C VAL A 20 0.65 3.39 4.39
N VAL A 21 1.80 2.82 4.73
CA VAL A 21 2.15 2.45 6.10
C VAL A 21 3.31 3.36 6.55
N ALA A 22 3.16 4.01 7.72
CA ALA A 22 4.26 4.68 8.38
C ALA A 22 4.98 3.68 9.29
N GLU A 23 6.22 3.34 8.94
CA GLU A 23 7.12 2.55 9.77
C GLU A 23 7.59 3.34 10.99
N ALA A 24 7.90 2.64 12.09
CA ALA A 24 8.35 3.26 13.35
C ALA A 24 9.61 4.14 13.18
N GLU A 25 10.42 3.89 12.15
CA GLU A 25 11.59 4.69 11.79
C GLU A 25 11.24 6.05 11.14
N GLY A 26 9.94 6.30 10.92
CA GLY A 26 9.40 7.47 10.23
C GLY A 26 9.46 7.35 8.71
N HIS A 27 9.58 6.14 8.16
CA HIS A 27 9.55 5.90 6.72
C HIS A 27 8.12 5.61 6.25
N CYS A 28 7.75 6.14 5.10
CA CYS A 28 6.48 5.83 4.47
C CYS A 28 6.70 4.73 3.41
N ARG A 29 5.91 3.66 3.46
CA ARG A 29 5.92 2.57 2.47
C ARG A 29 4.56 2.47 1.79
N VAL A 30 4.56 2.34 0.47
CA VAL A 30 3.34 2.13 -0.32
C VAL A 30 3.20 0.65 -0.62
N LEU A 31 2.12 0.04 -0.15
CA LEU A 31 1.84 -1.40 -0.28
C LEU A 31 0.51 -1.62 -0.99
N THR A 32 0.42 -2.69 -1.77
CA THR A 32 -0.88 -3.21 -2.25
C THR A 32 -1.62 -3.94 -1.13
N ALA A 33 -2.93 -4.16 -1.28
CA ALA A 33 -3.72 -4.96 -0.34
C ALA A 33 -3.08 -6.34 -0.04
N GLN A 34 -2.54 -6.99 -1.08
CA GLN A 34 -1.87 -8.28 -0.95
C GLN A 34 -0.56 -8.18 -0.15
N GLN A 35 0.25 -7.15 -0.41
CA GLN A 35 1.49 -6.92 0.34
C GLN A 35 1.22 -6.51 1.78
N LEU A 36 0.15 -5.73 2.04
CA LEU A 36 -0.21 -5.31 3.39
C LEU A 36 -0.63 -6.51 4.24
N ALA A 37 -1.39 -7.45 3.70
CA ALA A 37 -1.74 -8.69 4.39
C ALA A 37 -0.47 -9.46 4.81
N SER A 38 0.47 -9.67 3.87
CA SER A 38 1.74 -10.32 4.19
C SER A 38 2.65 -9.50 5.12
N HIS A 39 2.48 -8.18 5.18
CA HIS A 39 3.23 -7.31 6.09
C HIS A 39 2.68 -7.35 7.52
N ALA A 40 1.36 -7.54 7.67
CA ALA A 40 0.71 -7.71 8.96
C ALA A 40 0.96 -9.10 9.57
N ASP A 41 1.14 -10.13 8.75
CA ASP A 41 1.42 -11.50 9.20
C ASP A 41 2.85 -11.69 9.76
N LEU A 42 3.73 -10.69 9.67
CA LEU A 42 5.15 -10.78 10.07
C LEU A 42 5.46 -10.19 11.46
N GLU A 43 4.47 -9.63 12.16
CA GLU A 43 4.67 -9.04 13.48
C GLU A 43 3.83 -9.82 14.51
N ASP A 44 4.52 -10.55 15.40
CA ASP A 44 3.96 -11.24 16.55
C ASP A 44 2.91 -10.37 17.27
N GLU A 45 1.74 -10.95 17.58
CA GLU A 45 0.52 -10.31 18.05
C GLU A 45 0.64 -9.46 19.36
N GLU A 46 1.80 -9.36 19.98
CA GLU A 46 1.99 -8.70 21.29
C GLU A 46 2.69 -7.34 21.25
N GLU A 47 3.38 -6.99 20.16
CA GLU A 47 4.02 -5.68 20.01
C GLU A 47 3.81 -5.16 18.60
N MET A 48 2.57 -4.83 18.21
CA MET A 48 2.42 -3.98 17.03
C MET A 48 2.94 -2.58 17.42
N PRO A 49 4.11 -2.12 16.94
CA PRO A 49 4.33 -0.68 16.90
C PRO A 49 3.12 -0.11 16.17
N THR A 50 2.57 0.99 16.66
CA THR A 50 1.39 1.63 16.08
C THR A 50 1.72 2.16 14.68
N LEU A 51 1.86 1.26 13.71
CA LEU A 51 2.11 1.55 12.31
C LEU A 51 0.84 2.18 11.78
N GLU A 52 0.83 3.52 11.69
CA GLU A 52 -0.30 4.23 11.12
C GLU A 52 -0.42 3.81 9.65
N CYS A 53 -1.59 3.28 9.29
CA CYS A 53 -1.91 2.89 7.92
C CYS A 53 -3.00 3.82 7.35
N TRP A 54 -2.83 4.23 6.10
CA TRP A 54 -3.78 5.06 5.36
C TRP A 54 -4.18 4.41 4.06
N GLY A 55 -5.47 4.49 3.72
CA GLY A 55 -6.05 3.92 2.53
C GLY A 55 -7.45 3.36 2.81
N PRO A 56 -7.99 2.55 1.90
CA PRO A 56 -7.42 2.19 0.60
C PRO A 56 -7.43 3.35 -0.40
N PHE A 57 -6.43 3.39 -1.28
CA PHE A 57 -6.33 4.28 -2.43
C PHE A 57 -6.58 3.52 -3.74
N SER A 58 -7.13 4.22 -4.73
CA SER A 58 -7.52 3.63 -6.01
C SER A 58 -6.33 3.44 -6.97
N SER A 59 -5.21 4.09 -6.69
CA SER A 59 -3.98 4.00 -7.48
C SER A 59 -2.73 4.22 -6.64
N GLN A 60 -1.58 3.74 -7.13
CA GLN A 60 -0.29 4.00 -6.53
C GLN A 60 0.01 5.50 -6.46
N GLY A 61 -0.42 6.28 -7.47
CA GLY A 61 -0.22 7.73 -7.51
C GLY A 61 -0.91 8.46 -6.36
N GLU A 62 -2.12 8.05 -5.99
CA GLU A 62 -2.83 8.61 -4.82
C GLU A 62 -2.11 8.27 -3.51
N ALA A 63 -1.64 7.02 -3.36
CA ALA A 63 -0.86 6.62 -2.19
C ALA A 63 0.45 7.41 -2.08
N ILE A 64 1.15 7.65 -3.19
CA ILE A 64 2.36 8.49 -3.24
C ILE A 64 2.05 9.94 -2.88
N ALA A 65 0.94 10.49 -3.38
CA ALA A 65 0.50 11.84 -3.02
C ALA A 65 0.24 11.94 -1.51
N LYS A 66 -0.39 10.92 -0.92
CA LYS A 66 -0.59 10.85 0.54
C LYS A 66 0.74 10.79 1.29
N CYS A 67 1.71 10.00 0.84
CA CYS A 67 3.06 10.00 1.42
C CYS A 67 3.69 11.40 1.39
N ALA A 68 3.58 12.11 0.28
CA ALA A 68 4.10 13.47 0.16
C ALA A 68 3.45 14.43 1.18
N ASP A 69 2.15 14.28 1.44
CA ASP A 69 1.45 15.06 2.46
C ASP A 69 1.91 14.69 3.87
N LEU A 70 2.10 13.40 4.17
CA LEU A 70 2.65 12.94 5.45
C LEU A 70 4.06 13.49 5.68
N ILE A 71 4.86 13.60 4.62
CA ILE A 71 6.18 14.24 4.67
C ILE A 71 6.04 15.72 4.99
N ARG A 72 5.13 16.43 4.33
CA ARG A 72 4.87 17.86 4.59
C ARG A 72 4.34 18.11 6.00
N SER A 73 3.55 17.18 6.55
CA SER A 73 3.04 17.25 7.92
C SER A 73 4.05 16.79 8.98
N GLY A 74 5.24 16.32 8.58
CA GLY A 74 6.27 15.81 9.50
C GLY A 74 5.97 14.43 10.09
N LYS A 75 4.96 13.71 9.57
CA LYS A 75 4.62 12.34 9.97
C LYS A 75 5.54 11.29 9.33
N CYS A 76 6.10 11.59 8.16
CA CYS A 76 7.07 10.75 7.48
C CYS A 76 8.31 11.56 7.06
N LYS A 77 9.44 10.88 6.92
CA LYS A 77 10.66 11.41 6.32
C LYS A 77 10.53 11.40 4.81
N ALA A 78 11.27 12.29 4.14
CA ALA A 78 11.37 12.36 2.67
C ALA A 78 12.14 11.17 2.07
N ASN A 79 11.79 9.96 2.46
CA ASN A 79 12.35 8.71 1.99
C ASN A 79 11.20 7.72 1.81
N LEU A 80 10.68 7.67 0.59
CA LEU A 80 9.59 6.79 0.19
C LEU A 80 10.18 5.46 -0.27
N GLN A 81 9.85 4.38 0.44
CA GLN A 81 10.19 3.02 0.00
C GLN A 81 9.08 2.48 -0.91
N ARG A 82 9.46 2.03 -2.10
CA ARG A 82 8.60 1.63 -3.21
C ARG A 82 8.86 0.18 -3.60
#